data_AF-A0A813Z639-F1
#
_entry.id   AF-A0A813Z639-F1
#
_cell.length_a   1.000
_cell.length_b   1.000
_cell.length_c   1.000
_cell.angle_alpha   90.00
_cell.angle_beta   90.00
_cell.angle_gamma   90.00
#
_symmetry.space_group_name_H-M   'P 1'
#
loop_
_entity.id
_entity.type
_entity.pdbx_description
1 polymer ?
#
loop_
_entity_poly.entity_id
_entity_poly.type
_entity_poly.pdbx_seq_one_letter_code
_entity_poly.pdbx_strand_id
1 'polypeptide(L)'
;MENVRQPPVSFQPKYHQICQSDFITMQWINNVEYDVSLLVITNEDDFRQIASVAFQLLSKLCELTQEAVSYQLDIFNLTKFISVNVISKTFFESQAVKTIITFKQTIINSFKRSLLLIQSTTQGNTLMSYLLTNTVLVAAHPLEYASYEDYIYDYDRIYNTTTNESCGCIETRSCFQQPAIYSINSPYYDNHYYCYVSSNIALIWRIPGIYVGCYIVDAVLHSDLQCFYDQTCLSSLLNGIQYPLNNNVTILNSSLTTQYNTATTVGELVQNLMIEQWNNNASYEFYSNTCQPQYCTYSYVSRSTPIFIIITIIGLIGGLTKVYKLLVPLIVRLIRRYIWWPYFERKLVWSDNTVPPVPQPVSASSVTVGDDKLATISI
;
A
#
# COMPACT_ATOMS: atom_id res chain seq x y z
N MET A 1 -7.23 -8.74 -32.29
CA MET A 1 -6.19 -9.32 -31.42
C MET A 1 -5.54 -8.16 -30.69
N GLU A 2 -6.03 -7.84 -29.49
CA GLU A 2 -5.37 -6.85 -28.64
C GLU A 2 -4.02 -7.43 -28.23
N ASN A 3 -2.94 -6.87 -28.77
CA ASN A 3 -1.60 -7.09 -28.25
C ASN A 3 -1.59 -6.53 -26.83
N VAL A 4 -1.70 -7.42 -25.84
CA VAL A 4 -1.44 -7.10 -24.44
C VAL A 4 0.00 -6.59 -24.38
N ARG A 5 0.16 -5.27 -24.32
CA ARG A 5 1.46 -4.62 -24.19
C ARG A 5 2.02 -5.02 -22.82
N GLN A 6 2.97 -5.95 -22.82
CA GLN A 6 3.68 -6.32 -21.59
C GLN A 6 4.46 -5.09 -21.08
N PRO A 7 4.40 -4.80 -19.77
CA PRO A 7 5.08 -3.64 -19.22
C PRO A 7 6.62 -3.82 -19.27
N PRO A 8 7.39 -2.72 -19.38
CA PRO A 8 8.86 -2.76 -19.40
C PRO A 8 9.48 -3.49 -18.20
N VAL A 9 8.83 -3.40 -17.05
CA VAL A 9 9.16 -4.14 -15.83
C VAL A 9 7.87 -4.80 -15.35
N SER A 10 7.95 -6.09 -15.03
CA SER A 10 6.82 -6.90 -14.57
C SER A 10 7.21 -7.73 -13.33
N PHE A 11 6.21 -8.09 -12.53
CA PHE A 11 6.34 -8.94 -11.35
C PHE A 11 5.29 -10.05 -11.39
N GLN A 12 5.66 -11.25 -10.96
CA GLN A 12 4.77 -12.39 -10.82
C GLN A 12 5.03 -13.07 -9.46
N PRO A 13 4.57 -12.44 -8.36
CA PRO A 13 4.84 -12.95 -7.02
C PRO A 13 4.22 -14.34 -6.85
N LYS A 14 5.04 -15.30 -6.40
CA LYS A 14 4.60 -16.59 -5.90
C LYS A 14 4.49 -16.50 -4.39
N TYR A 15 3.30 -16.77 -3.86
CA TYR A 15 3.02 -16.72 -2.42
C TYR A 15 3.34 -18.05 -1.73
N HIS A 16 3.53 -17.99 -0.41
CA HIS A 16 3.74 -19.14 0.44
C HIS A 16 2.54 -20.08 0.37
N GLN A 17 2.81 -21.39 0.35
CA GLN A 17 1.79 -22.42 0.12
C GLN A 17 0.63 -22.40 1.12
N ILE A 18 0.85 -21.89 2.34
CA ILE A 18 -0.21 -21.69 3.33
C ILE A 18 -1.37 -20.86 2.77
N CYS A 19 -1.08 -19.85 1.95
CA CYS A 19 -2.07 -18.95 1.36
C CYS A 19 -2.86 -19.58 0.20
N GLN A 20 -2.62 -20.85 -0.11
CA GLN A 20 -3.34 -21.64 -1.11
C GLN A 20 -3.76 -23.01 -0.55
N SER A 21 -3.58 -23.22 0.75
CA SER A 21 -3.83 -24.49 1.42
C SER A 21 -5.25 -24.61 1.97
N ASP A 22 -5.63 -25.82 2.37
CA ASP A 22 -6.90 -26.10 3.03
C ASP A 22 -7.09 -25.26 4.31
N PHE A 23 -5.99 -24.93 5.02
CA PHE A 23 -5.98 -24.28 6.34
C PHE A 23 -6.48 -22.82 6.36
N ILE A 24 -6.66 -22.19 5.20
CA ILE A 24 -7.21 -20.83 5.10
C ILE A 24 -8.63 -20.80 4.52
N THR A 25 -9.20 -21.96 4.19
CA THR A 25 -10.53 -22.07 3.61
C THR A 25 -11.63 -21.90 4.64
N MET A 26 -12.79 -21.43 4.21
CA MET A 26 -13.98 -21.36 5.08
C MET A 26 -14.42 -22.74 5.56
N GLN A 27 -14.22 -23.79 4.77
CA GLN A 27 -14.51 -25.16 5.19
C GLN A 27 -13.65 -25.56 6.38
N TRP A 28 -12.34 -25.32 6.33
CA TRP A 28 -11.45 -25.56 7.46
C TRP A 28 -11.87 -24.74 8.68
N ILE A 29 -12.03 -23.42 8.52
CA ILE A 29 -12.38 -22.49 9.59
C ILE A 29 -13.67 -22.91 10.32
N ASN A 30 -14.72 -23.27 9.57
CA ASN A 30 -16.00 -23.68 10.14
C ASN A 30 -15.90 -25.05 10.83
N ASN A 31 -15.05 -25.95 10.35
CA ASN A 31 -14.90 -27.28 10.95
C ASN A 31 -14.05 -27.26 12.23
N VAL A 32 -13.21 -26.25 12.41
CA VAL A 32 -12.44 -26.03 13.65
C VAL A 32 -13.14 -25.05 14.59
N GLU A 33 -14.28 -24.50 14.19
CA GLU A 33 -15.14 -23.71 15.05
C GLU A 33 -15.81 -24.64 16.07
N TYR A 34 -15.45 -24.45 17.33
CA TYR A 34 -16.02 -25.20 18.43
C TYR A 34 -17.21 -24.44 19.01
N ASP A 35 -18.32 -25.12 19.28
CA ASP A 35 -19.52 -24.48 19.80
C ASP A 35 -19.26 -23.89 21.20
N VAL A 36 -19.21 -22.56 21.20
CA VAL A 36 -18.99 -21.68 22.34
C VAL A 36 -20.11 -21.81 23.38
N SER A 37 -21.29 -22.34 23.04
CA SER A 37 -22.35 -22.61 24.03
C SER A 37 -22.00 -23.72 25.05
N LEU A 38 -20.93 -24.49 24.80
CA LEU A 38 -20.34 -25.45 25.74
C LEU A 38 -19.25 -24.82 26.66
N LEU A 39 -19.00 -23.50 26.55
CA LEU A 39 -17.91 -22.73 27.20
C LEU A 39 -17.84 -22.81 28.73
N VAL A 40 -18.87 -23.35 29.38
CA VAL A 40 -18.97 -23.28 30.84
C VAL A 40 -17.78 -23.99 31.53
N ILE A 41 -17.07 -24.91 30.85
CA ILE A 41 -16.10 -25.81 31.49
C ILE A 41 -14.88 -26.17 30.61
N THR A 42 -14.33 -25.26 29.81
CA THR A 42 -13.04 -25.51 29.12
C THR A 42 -11.95 -24.60 29.65
N ASN A 43 -10.79 -25.19 29.96
CA ASN A 43 -9.58 -24.46 30.29
C ASN A 43 -9.34 -23.40 29.19
N GLU A 44 -9.17 -22.14 29.57
CA GLU A 44 -9.03 -20.97 28.67
C GLU A 44 -7.81 -21.09 27.73
N ASP A 45 -6.92 -22.05 28.00
CA ASP A 45 -5.77 -22.40 27.17
C ASP A 45 -6.07 -23.49 26.13
N ASP A 46 -7.33 -23.91 26.04
CA ASP A 46 -7.78 -24.93 25.09
C ASP A 46 -7.77 -24.35 23.67
N PHE A 47 -6.99 -24.97 22.79
CA PHE A 47 -6.83 -24.54 21.41
C PHE A 47 -8.16 -24.40 20.66
N ARG A 48 -9.16 -25.25 20.97
CA ARG A 48 -10.45 -25.23 20.29
C ARG A 48 -11.20 -23.92 20.48
N GLN A 49 -10.91 -23.15 21.54
CA GLN A 49 -11.52 -21.84 21.77
C GLN A 49 -11.00 -20.77 20.80
N ILE A 50 -9.73 -20.89 20.39
CA ILE A 50 -9.07 -19.86 19.56
C ILE A 50 -8.88 -20.29 18.10
N ALA A 51 -9.05 -21.57 17.79
CA ALA A 51 -8.69 -22.15 16.49
C ALA A 51 -9.33 -21.41 15.31
N SER A 52 -10.66 -21.26 15.31
CA SER A 52 -11.38 -20.61 14.20
C SER A 52 -10.89 -19.18 13.97
N VAL A 53 -10.75 -18.38 15.02
CA VAL A 53 -10.28 -16.98 14.93
C VAL A 53 -8.81 -16.91 14.49
N ALA A 54 -7.95 -17.82 14.95
CA ALA A 54 -6.56 -17.89 14.53
C ALA A 54 -6.44 -18.14 13.02
N PHE A 55 -7.19 -19.10 12.48
CA PHE A 55 -7.16 -19.41 11.04
C PHE A 55 -7.89 -18.38 10.19
N GLN A 56 -8.95 -17.73 10.70
CA GLN A 56 -9.56 -16.57 10.06
C GLN A 56 -8.54 -15.44 9.91
N LEU A 57 -7.77 -15.15 10.96
CA LEU A 57 -6.73 -14.14 10.89
C LEU A 57 -5.63 -14.54 9.89
N LEU A 58 -5.17 -15.80 9.91
CA LEU A 58 -4.17 -16.28 8.96
C LEU A 58 -4.65 -16.14 7.51
N SER A 59 -5.90 -16.53 7.24
CA SER A 59 -6.56 -16.35 5.95
C SER A 59 -6.61 -14.87 5.55
N LYS A 60 -6.99 -13.98 6.49
CA LYS A 60 -7.04 -12.54 6.21
C LYS A 60 -5.66 -11.92 5.99
N LEU A 61 -4.62 -12.40 6.67
CA LEU A 61 -3.23 -11.97 6.44
C LEU A 61 -2.75 -12.36 5.03
N CYS A 62 -3.11 -13.56 4.55
CA CYS A 62 -2.84 -13.98 3.18
C CYS A 62 -3.56 -13.09 2.16
N GLU A 63 -4.82 -12.73 2.39
CA GLU A 63 -5.59 -11.83 1.53
C GLU A 63 -4.99 -10.41 1.51
N LEU A 64 -4.78 -9.81 2.69
CA LEU A 64 -4.27 -8.45 2.81
C LEU A 64 -2.87 -8.27 2.21
N THR A 65 -2.01 -9.28 2.33
CA THR A 65 -0.67 -9.24 1.70
C THR A 65 -0.76 -9.33 0.17
N GLN A 66 -1.66 -10.16 -0.37
CA GLN A 66 -1.92 -10.24 -1.81
C GLN A 66 -2.51 -8.94 -2.35
N GLU A 67 -3.52 -8.38 -1.68
CA GLU A 67 -4.14 -7.10 -2.04
C GLU A 67 -3.12 -5.95 -2.00
N ALA A 68 -2.32 -5.86 -0.93
CA ALA A 68 -1.29 -4.82 -0.81
C ALA A 68 -0.28 -4.87 -1.97
N VAL A 69 0.11 -6.08 -2.41
CA VAL A 69 1.02 -6.26 -3.54
C VAL A 69 0.32 -5.92 -4.86
N SER A 70 -0.89 -6.41 -5.08
CA SER A 70 -1.66 -6.15 -6.31
C SER A 70 -1.88 -4.65 -6.51
N TYR A 71 -2.37 -3.95 -5.49
CA TYR A 71 -2.61 -2.51 -5.53
C TYR A 71 -1.34 -1.71 -5.86
N GLN A 72 -0.21 -2.11 -5.28
CA GLN A 72 1.05 -1.43 -5.53
C GLN A 72 1.63 -1.74 -6.91
N LEU A 73 1.39 -2.94 -7.44
CA LEU A 73 1.74 -3.28 -8.83
C LEU A 73 0.93 -2.46 -9.83
N ASP A 74 -0.35 -2.20 -9.55
CA ASP A 74 -1.19 -1.33 -10.40
C ASP A 74 -0.62 0.10 -10.46
N ILE A 75 -0.27 0.67 -9.30
CA ILE A 75 0.38 1.99 -9.23
C ILE A 75 1.73 1.99 -9.95
N PHE A 76 2.51 0.92 -9.78
CA PHE A 76 3.83 0.78 -10.40
C PHE A 76 3.73 0.80 -11.94
N ASN A 77 2.80 0.01 -12.49
CA ASN A 77 2.58 -0.12 -13.93
C ASN A 77 2.13 1.20 -14.57
N LEU A 78 1.45 2.07 -13.81
CA LEU A 78 1.02 3.39 -14.28
C LEU A 78 2.14 4.43 -14.30
N THR A 79 3.17 4.28 -13.46
CA THR A 79 4.07 5.41 -13.11
C THR A 79 5.55 5.19 -13.44
N LYS A 80 6.00 3.95 -13.68
CA LYS A 80 7.44 3.64 -13.78
C LYS A 80 7.83 3.17 -15.17
N PHE A 81 8.90 3.78 -15.71
CA PHE A 81 9.56 3.47 -16.99
C PHE A 81 8.90 3.94 -18.29
N ILE A 82 8.09 5.01 -18.24
CA ILE A 82 7.71 5.76 -19.43
C ILE A 82 8.52 7.06 -19.46
N SER A 83 9.29 7.26 -20.52
CA SER A 83 10.10 8.47 -20.73
C SER A 83 9.80 9.06 -22.10
N VAL A 84 9.87 10.39 -22.21
CA VAL A 84 9.70 11.11 -23.48
C VAL A 84 10.83 10.75 -24.47
N ASN A 85 12.02 10.44 -23.94
CA ASN A 85 13.18 10.04 -24.73
C ASN A 85 13.64 8.63 -24.34
N VAL A 86 13.96 7.82 -25.35
CA VAL A 86 14.54 6.48 -25.14
C VAL A 86 15.93 6.63 -24.53
N ILE A 87 16.13 6.06 -23.34
CA ILE A 87 17.42 5.99 -22.67
C ILE A 87 18.25 4.80 -23.17
N SER A 88 19.56 4.81 -22.90
CA SER A 88 20.44 3.68 -23.26
C SER A 88 20.06 2.41 -22.46
N LYS A 89 20.34 1.24 -23.04
CA LYS A 89 20.10 -0.07 -22.41
C LYS A 89 20.76 -0.19 -21.03
N THR A 90 22.02 0.21 -20.91
CA THR A 90 22.77 0.16 -19.64
C THR A 90 22.15 1.05 -18.57
N PHE A 91 21.67 2.23 -18.95
CA PHE A 91 21.00 3.13 -18.02
C PHE A 91 19.63 2.60 -17.61
N PHE A 92 18.85 2.04 -18.55
CA PHE A 92 17.59 1.36 -18.26
C PHE A 92 17.79 0.21 -17.27
N GLU A 93 18.74 -0.71 -17.53
CA GLU A 93 18.99 -1.87 -16.67
C GLU A 93 19.38 -1.44 -15.24
N SER A 94 20.25 -0.43 -15.12
CA SER A 94 20.63 0.13 -13.82
C SER A 94 19.44 0.71 -13.06
N GLN A 95 18.58 1.47 -13.75
CA GLN A 95 17.40 2.07 -13.13
C GLN A 95 16.32 1.05 -12.81
N ALA A 96 16.14 0.03 -13.67
CA ALA A 96 15.20 -1.08 -13.46
C ALA A 96 15.53 -1.83 -12.17
N VAL A 97 16.80 -2.23 -11.99
CA VAL A 97 17.25 -2.94 -10.77
C VAL A 97 17.00 -2.08 -9.52
N LYS A 98 17.41 -0.81 -9.53
CA LYS A 98 17.20 0.10 -8.39
C LYS A 98 15.72 0.25 -8.06
N THR A 99 14.90 0.49 -9.09
CA THR A 99 13.47 0.70 -8.92
C THR A 99 12.76 -0.55 -8.42
N ILE A 100 13.14 -1.74 -8.89
CA ILE A 100 12.63 -3.04 -8.38
C ILE A 100 12.96 -3.20 -6.90
N ILE A 101 14.20 -2.93 -6.49
CA ILE A 101 14.62 -3.05 -5.08
C ILE A 101 13.85 -2.06 -4.21
N THR A 102 13.78 -0.79 -4.62
CA THR A 102 13.02 0.23 -3.89
C THR A 102 11.55 -0.13 -3.79
N PHE A 103 10.92 -0.58 -4.88
CA PHE A 103 9.53 -1.03 -4.89
C PHE A 103 9.26 -2.10 -3.84
N LYS A 104 10.03 -3.20 -3.86
CA LYS A 104 9.89 -4.30 -2.89
C LYS A 104 10.03 -3.80 -1.45
N GLN A 105 11.08 -3.02 -1.18
CA GLN A 105 11.33 -2.49 0.16
C GLN A 105 10.24 -1.53 0.64
N THR A 106 9.72 -0.68 -0.24
CA THR A 106 8.66 0.28 0.12
C THR A 106 7.38 -0.43 0.53
N ILE A 107 6.93 -1.43 -0.23
CA ILE A 107 5.69 -2.16 0.10
C ILE A 107 5.87 -2.94 1.40
N ILE A 108 6.98 -3.68 1.53
CA ILE A 108 7.30 -4.44 2.73
C ILE A 108 7.27 -3.52 3.96
N ASN A 109 7.98 -2.39 3.91
CA ASN A 109 8.05 -1.46 5.03
C ASN A 109 6.71 -0.78 5.31
N SER A 110 5.93 -0.46 4.29
CA SER A 110 4.59 0.11 4.45
C SER A 110 3.67 -0.88 5.18
N PHE A 111 3.66 -2.14 4.75
CA PHE A 111 2.84 -3.17 5.37
C PHE A 111 3.25 -3.41 6.83
N LYS A 112 4.57 -3.54 7.09
CA LYS A 112 5.10 -3.69 8.46
C LYS A 112 4.65 -2.55 9.38
N ARG A 113 4.69 -1.31 8.90
CA ARG A 113 4.26 -0.14 9.68
C ARG A 113 2.77 -0.19 10.01
N SER A 114 1.93 -0.58 9.06
CA SER A 114 0.49 -0.74 9.31
C SER A 114 0.22 -1.81 10.37
N LEU A 115 0.89 -2.96 10.29
CA LEU A 115 0.72 -4.03 11.26
C LEU A 115 1.19 -3.61 12.67
N LEU A 116 2.35 -2.97 12.76
CA LEU A 116 2.88 -2.44 14.02
C LEU A 116 1.97 -1.38 14.64
N LEU A 117 1.36 -0.53 13.81
CA LEU A 117 0.38 0.45 14.27
C LEU A 117 -0.83 -0.24 14.89
N ILE A 118 -1.39 -1.26 14.23
CA ILE A 118 -2.51 -2.04 14.77
C ILE A 118 -2.14 -2.65 16.13
N GLN A 119 -1.02 -3.37 16.22
CA GLN A 119 -0.56 -3.98 17.47
C GLN A 119 -0.36 -2.95 18.60
N SER A 120 0.25 -1.81 18.27
CA SER A 120 0.54 -0.75 19.25
C SER A 120 -0.72 -0.03 19.71
N THR A 121 -1.66 0.23 18.80
CA THR A 121 -2.95 0.84 19.13
C THR A 121 -3.83 -0.12 19.94
N THR A 122 -3.83 -1.42 19.63
CA THR A 122 -4.59 -2.42 20.38
C THR A 122 -4.11 -2.54 21.83
N GLN A 123 -2.81 -2.71 22.05
CA GLN A 123 -2.24 -2.75 23.41
C GLN A 123 -2.37 -1.40 24.13
N GLY A 124 -2.03 -0.30 23.45
CA GLY A 124 -2.00 1.02 24.06
C GLY A 124 -3.36 1.55 24.51
N ASN A 125 -4.45 1.01 23.95
CA ASN A 125 -5.82 1.31 24.37
C ASN A 125 -6.45 0.17 25.20
N THR A 126 -5.65 -0.84 25.60
CA THR A 126 -6.09 -1.99 26.39
C THR A 126 -7.40 -2.59 25.88
N LEU A 127 -7.54 -2.73 24.55
CA LEU A 127 -8.79 -3.21 23.96
C LEU A 127 -9.06 -4.63 24.42
N MET A 128 -10.27 -4.90 24.92
CA MET A 128 -10.67 -6.25 25.34
C MET A 128 -10.83 -7.16 24.11
N SER A 129 -10.21 -8.32 24.14
CA SER A 129 -10.34 -9.36 23.12
C SER A 129 -11.73 -9.97 23.20
N TYR A 130 -12.35 -10.23 22.05
CA TYR A 130 -13.66 -10.90 21.99
C TYR A 130 -13.65 -12.27 22.68
N LEU A 131 -12.56 -13.03 22.53
CA LEU A 131 -12.37 -14.32 23.18
C LEU A 131 -11.83 -14.21 24.61
N LEU A 132 -11.79 -12.99 25.18
CA LEU A 132 -11.29 -12.73 26.54
C LEU A 132 -9.85 -13.23 26.76
N THR A 133 -9.05 -13.34 25.70
CA THR A 133 -7.66 -13.82 25.76
C THR A 133 -6.70 -12.85 26.44
N ASN A 134 -7.12 -11.63 26.75
CA ASN A 134 -6.34 -10.64 27.52
C ASN A 134 -7.03 -10.18 28.82
N THR A 135 -8.23 -10.67 29.12
CA THR A 135 -8.99 -10.21 30.28
C THR A 135 -9.82 -11.36 30.85
N VAL A 136 -9.82 -11.54 32.17
CA VAL A 136 -10.69 -12.49 32.85
C VAL A 136 -11.87 -11.76 33.45
N LEU A 137 -13.08 -12.18 33.11
CA LEU A 137 -14.31 -11.62 33.68
C LEU A 137 -14.85 -12.54 34.77
N VAL A 138 -15.04 -11.99 35.97
CA VAL A 138 -15.57 -12.72 37.13
C VAL A 138 -16.83 -12.03 37.62
N ALA A 139 -17.95 -12.74 37.57
CA ALA A 139 -19.17 -12.32 38.24
C ALA A 139 -19.06 -12.65 39.74
N ALA A 140 -19.28 -11.66 40.60
CA ALA A 140 -19.28 -11.84 42.04
C ALA A 140 -20.66 -11.52 42.61
N HIS A 141 -21.19 -12.46 43.39
CA HIS A 141 -22.38 -12.26 44.21
C HIS A 141 -21.94 -12.02 45.65
N PRO A 142 -22.22 -10.84 46.26
CA PRO A 142 -21.91 -10.59 47.66
C PRO A 142 -22.67 -11.60 48.53
N LEU A 143 -21.92 -12.44 49.26
CA LEU A 143 -22.50 -13.55 50.05
C LEU A 143 -23.27 -13.09 51.31
N GLU A 144 -23.37 -11.79 51.61
CA GLU A 144 -23.74 -11.37 52.97
C GLU A 144 -24.95 -10.43 53.13
N TYR A 145 -25.45 -9.72 52.12
CA TYR A 145 -26.67 -8.91 52.30
C TYR A 145 -27.50 -8.81 51.02
N ALA A 146 -28.82 -8.81 51.20
CA ALA A 146 -29.87 -8.85 50.17
C ALA A 146 -29.97 -7.58 49.29
N SER A 147 -28.86 -7.11 48.72
CA SER A 147 -28.84 -6.13 47.62
C SER A 147 -28.44 -6.85 46.33
N TYR A 148 -29.42 -6.92 45.43
CA TYR A 148 -29.47 -7.67 44.16
C TYR A 148 -28.59 -7.08 43.04
N GLU A 149 -27.36 -6.62 43.35
CA GLU A 149 -26.45 -6.11 42.33
C GLU A 149 -25.31 -7.08 42.09
N ASP A 150 -25.32 -7.68 40.90
CA ASP A 150 -24.23 -8.49 40.40
C ASP A 150 -23.12 -7.58 39.91
N TYR A 151 -21.92 -7.74 40.48
CA TYR A 151 -20.73 -7.04 40.01
C TYR A 151 -19.97 -7.92 39.03
N ILE A 152 -19.50 -7.31 37.94
CA ILE A 152 -18.53 -7.93 37.03
C ILE A 152 -17.18 -7.27 37.30
N TYR A 153 -16.23 -8.06 37.74
CA TYR A 153 -14.83 -7.66 37.85
C TYR A 153 -14.06 -8.12 36.61
N ASP A 154 -13.18 -7.26 36.11
CA ASP A 154 -12.20 -7.61 35.10
C ASP A 154 -10.81 -7.71 35.74
N TYR A 155 -10.08 -8.75 35.38
CA TYR A 155 -8.70 -8.98 35.80
C TYR A 155 -7.80 -9.12 34.57
N ASP A 156 -6.54 -8.73 34.73
CA ASP A 156 -5.52 -9.00 33.71
C ASP A 156 -5.36 -10.51 33.50
N ARG A 157 -5.21 -10.92 32.24
CA ARG A 157 -4.90 -12.29 31.91
C ARG A 157 -3.42 -12.53 32.12
N ILE A 158 -3.09 -13.59 32.87
CA ILE A 158 -1.72 -14.02 33.10
C ILE A 158 -1.46 -15.32 32.36
N TYR A 159 -0.40 -15.36 31.56
CA TYR A 159 0.07 -16.58 30.89
C TYR A 159 1.38 -17.08 31.52
N ASN A 160 1.53 -18.40 31.54
CA ASN A 160 2.79 -19.03 31.94
C ASN A 160 3.65 -19.25 30.71
N THR A 161 4.73 -18.48 30.60
CA THR A 161 5.67 -18.61 29.48
C THR A 161 6.40 -19.95 29.53
N THR A 162 7.03 -20.33 28.42
CA THR A 162 7.85 -21.54 28.31
C THR A 162 9.06 -21.57 29.26
N THR A 163 9.45 -20.43 29.84
CA THR A 163 10.53 -20.33 30.84
C THR A 163 10.04 -20.49 32.29
N ASN A 164 8.76 -20.84 32.50
CA ASN A 164 8.08 -20.84 33.81
C ASN A 164 7.99 -19.45 34.46
N GLU A 165 8.15 -18.37 33.68
CA GLU A 165 7.87 -17.01 34.13
C GLU A 165 6.43 -16.63 33.76
N SER A 166 5.69 -16.07 34.71
CA SER A 166 4.35 -15.54 34.46
C SER A 166 4.44 -14.13 33.87
N CYS A 167 3.64 -13.82 32.85
CA CYS A 167 3.49 -12.47 32.32
C CYS A 167 2.02 -12.07 32.23
N GLY A 168 1.74 -10.77 32.43
CA GLY A 168 0.39 -10.19 32.30
C GLY A 168 0.19 -9.47 30.97
N CYS A 169 -1.05 -9.44 30.49
CA CYS A 169 -1.40 -8.76 29.24
C CYS A 169 -1.43 -7.22 29.35
N ILE A 170 -1.56 -6.68 30.56
CA ILE A 170 -1.38 -5.24 30.79
C ILE A 170 0.09 -4.85 30.60
N GLU A 171 1.03 -5.72 30.96
CA GLU A 171 2.46 -5.42 30.92
C GLU A 171 3.03 -5.52 29.50
N THR A 172 2.63 -6.55 28.75
CA THR A 172 3.19 -6.81 27.43
C THR A 172 2.24 -7.58 26.53
N ARG A 173 2.16 -7.16 25.27
CA ARG A 173 1.48 -7.93 24.20
C ARG A 173 2.21 -9.22 23.83
N SER A 174 3.48 -9.36 24.23
CA SER A 174 4.34 -10.50 23.87
C SER A 174 4.25 -11.65 24.85
N CYS A 175 3.14 -11.73 25.58
CA CYS A 175 2.88 -12.77 26.55
C CYS A 175 2.15 -13.93 25.87
N PHE A 176 2.86 -15.04 25.69
CA PHE A 176 2.41 -16.21 24.95
C PHE A 176 2.67 -17.49 25.71
N GLN A 177 1.83 -18.49 25.45
CA GLN A 177 2.06 -19.87 25.87
C GLN A 177 1.56 -20.84 24.82
N GLN A 178 2.03 -22.08 24.90
CA GLN A 178 1.59 -23.13 24.00
C GLN A 178 0.18 -23.61 24.39
N PRO A 179 -0.82 -23.54 23.49
CA PRO A 179 -2.14 -24.03 23.77
C PRO A 179 -2.14 -25.56 23.79
N ALA A 180 -3.18 -26.11 24.38
CA ALA A 180 -3.35 -27.54 24.50
C ALA A 180 -4.76 -27.96 24.14
N ILE A 181 -4.95 -29.26 23.95
CA ILE A 181 -6.25 -29.87 23.89
C ILE A 181 -6.46 -30.57 25.24
N TYR A 182 -7.57 -30.25 25.90
CA TYR A 182 -7.92 -30.86 27.17
C TYR A 182 -9.06 -31.87 27.01
N SER A 183 -9.06 -32.90 27.84
CA SER A 183 -10.20 -33.82 27.91
C SER A 183 -11.39 -33.09 28.52
N ILE A 184 -12.49 -33.10 27.79
CA ILE A 184 -13.78 -32.65 28.29
C ILE A 184 -14.46 -33.90 28.83
N ASN A 185 -14.27 -34.16 30.12
CA ASN A 185 -15.17 -35.08 30.79
C ASN A 185 -16.52 -34.36 30.92
N SER A 186 -17.59 -35.00 30.44
CA SER A 186 -18.96 -34.45 30.43
C SER A 186 -19.25 -33.68 31.73
N PRO A 187 -19.84 -32.47 31.65
CA PRO A 187 -20.30 -31.76 32.83
C PRO A 187 -21.15 -32.73 33.65
N TYR A 188 -20.69 -33.07 34.86
CA TYR A 188 -21.60 -33.65 35.83
C TYR A 188 -22.59 -32.52 36.16
N TYR A 189 -23.78 -32.58 35.55
CA TYR A 189 -24.90 -31.73 35.91
C TYR A 189 -25.35 -32.12 37.31
N ASP A 190 -24.71 -31.55 38.33
CA ASP A 190 -25.36 -31.46 39.63
C ASP A 190 -26.36 -30.29 39.55
N ASN A 191 -27.54 -30.48 40.14
CA ASN A 191 -28.68 -29.55 40.11
C ASN A 191 -28.44 -28.25 40.90
N HIS A 192 -27.19 -27.83 41.08
CA HIS A 192 -26.83 -26.60 41.76
C HIS A 192 -26.36 -25.56 40.74
N TYR A 193 -26.89 -24.35 40.92
CA TYR A 193 -26.73 -23.11 40.15
C TYR A 193 -25.28 -22.58 40.08
N TYR A 194 -24.28 -23.44 40.29
CA TYR A 194 -22.86 -23.10 40.26
C TYR A 194 -22.14 -24.06 39.33
N CYS A 195 -21.56 -23.50 38.27
CA CYS A 195 -20.72 -24.24 37.35
C CYS A 195 -19.39 -24.56 38.04
N TYR A 196 -19.37 -25.65 38.80
CA TYR A 196 -18.12 -26.16 39.35
C TYR A 196 -17.30 -26.77 38.21
N VAL A 197 -16.06 -26.30 38.09
CA VAL A 197 -15.03 -26.91 37.25
C VAL A 197 -14.95 -28.39 37.61
N SER A 198 -15.38 -29.26 36.70
CA SER A 198 -15.15 -30.70 36.81
C SER A 198 -13.65 -30.91 37.04
N SER A 199 -13.29 -31.43 38.21
CA SER A 199 -11.91 -31.55 38.70
C SER A 199 -11.06 -32.60 37.96
N ASN A 200 -11.52 -33.08 36.80
CA ASN A 200 -10.83 -34.06 35.96
C ASN A 200 -10.60 -33.52 34.54
N ILE A 201 -10.02 -32.31 34.42
CA ILE A 201 -9.50 -31.80 33.14
C ILE A 201 -8.09 -32.35 32.96
N ALA A 202 -7.91 -33.40 32.14
CA ALA A 202 -6.59 -33.93 31.81
C ALA A 202 -6.06 -33.29 30.52
N LEU A 203 -4.79 -32.87 30.53
CA LEU A 203 -4.03 -32.48 29.34
C LEU A 203 -3.95 -33.68 28.39
N ILE A 204 -4.48 -33.54 27.17
CA ILE A 204 -4.33 -34.58 26.13
C ILE A 204 -3.02 -34.35 25.39
N TRP A 205 -2.83 -33.13 24.85
CA TRP A 205 -1.70 -32.84 23.98
C TRP A 205 -1.48 -31.33 23.83
N ARG A 206 -0.22 -30.90 23.66
CA ARG A 206 0.17 -29.53 23.31
C ARG A 206 0.49 -29.45 21.83
N ILE A 207 0.05 -28.41 21.16
CA ILE A 207 0.20 -28.30 19.69
C ILE A 207 1.54 -27.62 19.37
N PRO A 208 2.52 -28.32 18.77
CA PRO A 208 3.81 -27.73 18.40
C PRO A 208 3.64 -26.55 17.45
N GLY A 209 4.37 -25.47 17.73
CA GLY A 209 4.45 -24.30 16.85
C GLY A 209 3.27 -23.34 16.91
N ILE A 210 2.21 -23.68 17.64
CA ILE A 210 1.06 -22.79 17.84
C ILE A 210 1.15 -22.15 19.21
N TYR A 211 0.71 -20.90 19.30
CA TYR A 211 0.67 -20.11 20.52
C TYR A 211 -0.69 -19.47 20.73
N VAL A 212 -1.05 -19.32 22.00
CA VAL A 212 -2.12 -18.43 22.50
C VAL A 212 -1.46 -17.32 23.31
N GLY A 213 -2.09 -16.16 23.36
CA GLY A 213 -1.61 -15.04 24.16
C GLY A 213 -2.63 -13.92 24.21
N CYS A 214 -2.21 -12.77 24.73
CA CYS A 214 -3.08 -11.62 24.98
C CYS A 214 -3.95 -11.25 23.78
N TYR A 215 -3.30 -11.05 22.63
CA TYR A 215 -3.95 -10.71 21.39
C TYR A 215 -3.71 -11.80 20.35
N ILE A 216 -4.78 -12.19 19.68
CA ILE A 216 -4.73 -13.23 18.63
C ILE A 216 -3.77 -12.85 17.50
N VAL A 217 -3.66 -11.55 17.18
CA VAL A 217 -2.71 -11.05 16.17
C VAL A 217 -1.28 -11.36 16.56
N ASP A 218 -0.91 -11.04 17.79
CA ASP A 218 0.44 -11.29 18.30
C ASP A 218 0.73 -12.79 18.42
N ALA A 219 -0.23 -13.58 18.91
CA ALA A 219 -0.09 -15.02 19.06
C ALA A 219 0.05 -15.75 17.71
N VAL A 220 -0.76 -15.40 16.71
CA VAL A 220 -0.65 -15.96 15.35
C VAL A 220 0.69 -15.58 14.72
N LEU A 221 1.14 -14.33 14.85
CA LEU A 221 2.42 -13.90 14.29
C LEU A 221 3.63 -14.55 15.01
N HIS A 222 3.50 -14.89 16.29
CA HIS A 222 4.52 -15.63 17.04
C HIS A 222 4.56 -17.13 16.69
N SER A 223 3.42 -17.68 16.27
CA SER A 223 3.29 -19.07 15.85
C SER A 223 4.07 -19.36 14.58
N ASP A 224 4.45 -20.62 14.39
CA ASP A 224 5.02 -21.18 13.17
C ASP A 224 4.07 -22.24 12.57
N LEU A 225 4.45 -22.81 11.43
CA LEU A 225 3.61 -23.75 10.68
C LEU A 225 4.09 -25.20 10.80
N GLN A 226 4.99 -25.53 11.73
CA GLN A 226 5.67 -26.82 11.77
C GLN A 226 4.70 -28.01 11.83
N CYS A 227 3.61 -27.90 12.60
CA CYS A 227 2.62 -28.95 12.73
C CYS A 227 1.90 -29.27 11.41
N PHE A 228 1.74 -28.28 10.53
CA PHE A 228 1.06 -28.46 9.25
C PHE A 228 1.94 -29.09 8.17
N TYR A 229 3.24 -29.24 8.42
CA TYR A 229 4.16 -30.00 7.58
C TYR A 229 4.33 -31.47 8.03
N ASP A 230 3.81 -31.83 9.22
CA ASP A 230 3.96 -33.17 9.81
C ASP A 230 2.61 -33.89 9.87
N GLN A 231 2.50 -35.03 9.18
CA GLN A 231 1.27 -35.82 9.13
C GLN A 231 0.86 -36.35 10.50
N THR A 232 1.81 -36.72 11.37
CA THR A 232 1.53 -37.20 12.73
C THR A 232 0.95 -36.07 13.57
N CYS A 233 1.56 -34.89 13.49
CA CYS A 233 1.09 -33.70 14.20
C CYS A 233 -0.32 -33.30 13.75
N LEU A 234 -0.54 -33.22 12.44
CA LEU A 234 -1.86 -32.93 11.88
C LEU A 234 -2.90 -33.98 12.31
N SER A 235 -2.55 -35.27 12.28
CA SER A 235 -3.48 -36.34 12.69
C SER A 235 -3.87 -36.24 14.18
N SER A 236 -2.91 -35.92 15.06
CA SER A 236 -3.18 -35.65 16.48
C SER A 236 -4.08 -34.43 16.67
N LEU A 237 -3.86 -33.37 15.89
CA LEU A 237 -4.68 -32.16 15.91
C LEU A 237 -6.11 -32.46 15.48
N LEU A 238 -6.30 -33.11 14.33
CA LEU A 238 -7.61 -33.47 13.78
C LEU A 238 -8.40 -34.35 14.76
N ASN A 239 -7.74 -35.30 15.42
CA ASN A 239 -8.37 -36.13 16.45
C ASN A 239 -8.80 -35.28 17.67
N GLY A 240 -7.89 -34.45 18.19
CA GLY A 240 -8.17 -33.65 19.38
C GLY A 240 -9.27 -32.59 19.20
N ILE A 241 -9.42 -32.04 17.99
CA ILE A 241 -10.53 -31.13 17.67
C ILE A 241 -11.79 -31.86 17.19
N GLN A 242 -11.78 -33.20 17.18
CA GLN A 242 -12.88 -34.04 16.68
C GLN A 242 -13.32 -33.66 15.26
N TYR A 243 -12.34 -33.43 14.38
CA TYR A 243 -12.57 -32.97 13.02
C TYR A 243 -13.46 -33.95 12.23
N PRO A 244 -14.43 -33.47 11.43
CA PRO A 244 -15.34 -34.34 10.70
C PRO A 244 -14.60 -35.31 9.75
N LEU A 245 -14.81 -36.62 9.95
CA LEU A 245 -14.14 -37.69 9.18
C LEU A 245 -14.38 -37.64 7.65
N ASN A 246 -15.41 -36.91 7.21
CA ASN A 246 -15.77 -36.78 5.80
C ASN A 246 -14.96 -35.71 5.06
N ASN A 247 -14.17 -34.91 5.80
CA ASN A 247 -13.38 -33.82 5.24
C ASN A 247 -11.91 -34.21 5.28
N ASN A 248 -11.29 -34.31 4.11
CA ASN A 248 -9.85 -34.53 4.00
C ASN A 248 -9.12 -33.19 4.02
N VAL A 249 -8.11 -33.10 4.88
CA VAL A 249 -7.20 -31.97 4.97
C VAL A 249 -5.80 -32.48 4.68
N THR A 250 -5.09 -31.80 3.79
CA THR A 250 -3.75 -32.21 3.37
C THR A 250 -2.67 -31.40 4.09
N ILE A 251 -1.56 -32.06 4.43
CA ILE A 251 -0.38 -31.36 4.95
C ILE A 251 0.22 -30.44 3.89
N LEU A 252 0.93 -29.42 4.36
CA LEU A 252 1.80 -28.61 3.54
C LEU A 252 2.95 -29.45 2.99
N ASN A 253 3.36 -29.16 1.77
CA ASN A 253 4.38 -29.93 1.06
C ASN A 253 5.78 -29.39 1.39
N SER A 254 6.52 -30.15 2.19
CA SER A 254 7.91 -29.85 2.58
C SER A 254 8.92 -30.00 1.43
N SER A 255 8.56 -30.67 0.34
CA SER A 255 9.43 -30.86 -0.83
C SER A 255 9.36 -29.69 -1.82
N LEU A 256 8.42 -28.75 -1.65
CA LEU A 256 8.38 -27.54 -2.47
C LEU A 256 9.58 -26.65 -2.13
N THR A 257 10.21 -26.07 -3.17
CA THR A 257 11.26 -25.08 -2.97
C THR A 257 10.65 -23.84 -2.30
N THR A 258 11.07 -23.61 -1.06
CA THR A 258 10.71 -22.46 -0.24
C THR A 258 11.97 -21.75 0.22
N GLN A 259 11.90 -20.44 0.43
CA GLN A 259 12.98 -19.67 1.06
C GLN A 259 12.90 -19.70 2.60
N TYR A 260 11.85 -20.29 3.16
CA TYR A 260 11.57 -20.31 4.59
C TYR A 260 11.83 -21.68 5.20
N ASN A 261 12.22 -21.69 6.48
CA ASN A 261 12.29 -22.90 7.27
C ASN A 261 10.88 -23.27 7.77
N THR A 262 10.59 -24.53 8.05
CA THR A 262 9.34 -24.95 8.69
C THR A 262 9.13 -24.31 10.07
N ALA A 263 10.22 -23.95 10.76
CA ALA A 263 10.21 -23.21 12.03
C ALA A 263 10.15 -21.68 11.85
N THR A 264 10.04 -21.16 10.62
CA THR A 264 9.84 -19.73 10.39
C THR A 264 8.46 -19.32 10.90
N THR A 265 8.43 -18.26 11.72
CA THR A 265 7.18 -17.75 12.27
C THR A 265 6.29 -17.15 11.19
N VAL A 266 4.97 -17.23 11.37
CA VAL A 266 3.98 -16.53 10.54
C VAL A 266 4.28 -15.04 10.50
N GLY A 267 4.76 -14.46 11.60
CA GLY A 267 5.22 -13.07 11.66
C GLY A 267 6.30 -12.76 10.64
N GLU A 268 7.31 -13.59 10.50
CA GLU A 268 8.36 -13.44 9.48
C GLU A 268 7.82 -13.61 8.06
N LEU A 269 6.86 -14.52 7.85
CA LEU A 269 6.20 -14.69 6.56
C LEU A 269 5.39 -13.43 6.18
N VAL A 270 4.52 -12.95 7.08
CA VAL A 270 3.72 -11.73 6.92
C VAL A 270 4.61 -10.51 6.67
N GLN A 271 5.70 -10.39 7.43
CA GLN A 271 6.67 -9.30 7.29
C GLN A 271 7.36 -9.28 5.92
N ASN A 272 7.34 -10.40 5.19
CA ASN A 272 7.80 -10.52 3.80
C ASN A 272 6.64 -10.70 2.82
N LEU A 273 5.44 -10.23 3.19
CA LEU A 273 4.22 -10.25 2.40
C LEU A 273 3.76 -11.65 1.98
N MET A 274 4.15 -12.69 2.73
CA MET A 274 3.89 -14.09 2.39
C MET A 274 4.44 -14.49 1.01
N ILE A 275 5.47 -13.80 0.49
CA ILE A 275 6.03 -14.06 -0.85
C ILE A 275 7.22 -15.02 -0.74
N GLU A 276 7.19 -16.09 -1.53
CA GLU A 276 8.34 -16.99 -1.73
C GLU A 276 9.30 -16.42 -2.77
N GLN A 277 8.77 -15.95 -3.89
CA GLN A 277 9.56 -15.47 -5.02
C GLN A 277 8.82 -14.34 -5.73
N TRP A 278 9.51 -13.25 -6.04
CA TRP A 278 8.90 -12.11 -6.73
C TRP A 278 8.76 -12.28 -8.25
N ASN A 279 9.53 -13.21 -8.85
CA ASN A 279 9.66 -13.46 -10.29
C ASN A 279 9.49 -12.18 -11.13
N ASN A 280 10.48 -11.28 -11.01
CA ASN A 280 10.47 -10.02 -11.74
C ASN A 280 11.24 -10.14 -13.06
N ASN A 281 10.72 -9.50 -14.10
CA ASN A 281 11.38 -9.42 -15.40
C ASN A 281 11.48 -7.96 -15.86
N ALA A 282 12.61 -7.57 -16.43
CA ALA A 282 12.83 -6.25 -17.00
C ALA A 282 13.33 -6.40 -18.45
N SER A 283 12.60 -5.82 -19.40
CA SER A 283 12.91 -5.94 -20.82
C SER A 283 13.15 -4.57 -21.43
N TYR A 284 14.40 -4.36 -21.87
CA TYR A 284 14.75 -3.16 -22.62
C TYR A 284 14.01 -3.08 -23.96
N GLU A 285 13.70 -4.22 -24.58
CA GLU A 285 12.97 -4.26 -25.84
C GLU A 285 11.53 -3.76 -25.66
N PHE A 286 10.81 -4.22 -24.62
CA PHE A 286 9.48 -3.71 -24.30
C PHE A 286 9.54 -2.22 -23.93
N TYR A 287 10.57 -1.80 -23.20
CA TYR A 287 10.81 -0.39 -22.90
C TYR A 287 11.01 0.47 -24.17
N SER A 288 11.94 0.09 -25.04
CA SER A 288 12.30 0.87 -26.23
C SER A 288 11.13 0.96 -27.20
N ASN A 289 10.37 -0.12 -27.37
CA ASN A 289 9.19 -0.16 -28.23
C ASN A 289 8.05 0.70 -27.65
N THR A 290 7.94 0.80 -26.33
CA THR A 290 6.92 1.64 -25.66
C THR A 290 7.29 3.12 -25.70
N CYS A 291 8.58 3.45 -25.58
CA CYS A 291 9.07 4.84 -25.51
C CYS A 291 9.59 5.39 -26.85
N GLN A 292 9.45 4.65 -27.95
CA GLN A 292 9.94 5.10 -29.25
C GLN A 292 9.19 6.38 -29.70
N PRO A 293 9.90 7.44 -30.10
CA PRO A 293 9.25 8.66 -30.55
C PRO A 293 8.45 8.42 -31.82
N GLN A 294 7.24 8.99 -31.90
CA GLN A 294 6.42 8.93 -33.13
C GLN A 294 7.07 9.68 -34.30
N TYR A 295 7.88 10.70 -34.02
CA TYR A 295 8.59 11.50 -35.02
C TYR A 295 10.01 11.76 -34.54
N CYS A 296 10.99 11.51 -35.41
CA CYS A 296 12.38 11.85 -35.14
C CYS A 296 12.64 13.31 -35.52
N THR A 297 13.15 14.11 -34.58
CA THR A 297 13.67 15.45 -34.87
C THR A 297 15.19 15.42 -34.88
N TYR A 298 15.81 16.01 -35.90
CA TYR A 298 17.25 16.19 -35.95
C TYR A 298 17.59 17.63 -35.53
N SER A 299 18.60 17.80 -34.70
CA SER A 299 19.21 19.12 -34.45
C SER A 299 20.48 19.21 -35.28
N TYR A 300 20.49 20.11 -36.27
CA TYR A 300 21.73 20.44 -36.98
C TYR A 300 22.56 21.36 -36.11
N VAL A 301 23.64 20.84 -35.51
CA VAL A 301 24.71 21.68 -34.97
C VAL A 301 25.53 22.19 -36.15
N SER A 302 25.06 23.25 -36.80
CA SER A 302 25.87 23.97 -37.79
C SER A 302 27.14 24.45 -37.10
N ARG A 303 28.32 24.12 -37.66
CA ARG A 303 29.54 24.86 -37.32
C ARG A 303 29.23 26.34 -37.52
N SER A 304 29.58 27.17 -36.54
CA SER A 304 29.38 28.62 -36.61
C SER A 304 29.89 29.10 -37.96
N THR A 305 28.99 29.60 -38.81
CA THR A 305 29.40 30.14 -40.10
C THR A 305 30.38 31.29 -39.85
N PRO A 306 31.35 31.54 -40.74
CA PRO A 306 32.30 32.64 -40.57
C PRO A 306 31.61 33.98 -40.29
N ILE A 307 30.42 34.17 -40.85
CA ILE A 307 29.52 35.31 -40.63
C ILE A 307 29.11 35.42 -39.15
N PHE A 308 28.75 34.32 -38.49
CA PHE A 308 28.37 34.32 -37.07
C PHE A 308 29.54 34.72 -36.16
N ILE A 309 30.75 34.24 -36.45
CA ILE A 309 31.98 34.62 -35.74
C ILE A 309 32.25 36.13 -35.90
N ILE A 310 32.15 36.66 -37.13
CA ILE A 310 32.35 38.08 -37.42
C ILE A 310 31.33 38.94 -36.69
N ILE A 311 30.04 38.57 -36.73
CA ILE A 311 28.97 39.31 -36.04
C ILE A 311 29.17 39.30 -34.52
N THR A 312 29.63 38.17 -33.96
CA THR A 312 29.88 38.05 -32.52
C THR A 312 31.08 38.90 -32.10
N ILE A 313 32.16 38.94 -32.88
CA ILE A 313 33.32 39.81 -32.65
C ILE A 313 32.95 41.29 -32.75
N ILE A 314 32.18 41.68 -33.78
CA ILE A 314 31.69 43.06 -33.95
C ILE A 314 30.75 43.45 -32.80
N GLY A 315 29.93 42.52 -32.33
CA GLY A 315 29.06 42.69 -31.16
C GLY A 315 29.85 42.87 -29.86
N LEU A 316 30.88 42.04 -29.63
CA LEU A 316 31.74 42.08 -28.43
C LEU A 316 32.60 43.35 -28.35
N ILE A 317 33.06 43.86 -29.50
CA ILE A 317 33.87 45.09 -29.57
C ILE A 317 32.97 46.35 -29.48
N GLY A 318 31.64 46.18 -29.39
CA GLY A 318 30.70 47.31 -29.42
C GLY A 318 30.70 48.04 -30.77
N GLY A 319 31.19 47.38 -31.84
CA GLY A 319 31.32 47.92 -33.18
C GLY A 319 29.98 48.30 -33.79
N LEU A 320 28.91 47.60 -33.42
CA LEU A 320 27.55 47.91 -33.86
C LEU A 320 27.14 49.34 -33.46
N THR A 321 27.46 49.78 -32.25
CA THR A 321 27.14 51.12 -31.73
C THR A 321 27.96 52.22 -32.42
N LYS A 322 29.20 51.91 -32.82
CA LYS A 322 30.09 52.82 -33.57
C LYS A 322 29.66 52.95 -35.03
N VAL A 323 29.30 51.84 -35.67
CA VAL A 323 28.78 51.81 -37.05
C VAL A 323 27.44 52.53 -37.15
N TYR A 324 26.55 52.36 -36.17
CA TYR A 324 25.28 53.09 -36.14
C TYR A 324 25.49 54.62 -36.04
N LYS A 325 26.43 55.07 -35.20
CA LYS A 325 26.81 56.49 -35.10
C LYS A 325 27.40 57.08 -36.40
N LEU A 326 27.91 56.24 -37.30
CA LEU A 326 28.42 56.67 -38.61
C LEU A 326 27.33 56.60 -39.70
N LEU A 327 26.54 55.52 -39.74
CA LEU A 327 25.51 55.30 -40.75
C LEU A 327 24.31 56.23 -40.57
N VAL A 328 23.85 56.46 -39.34
CA VAL A 328 22.69 57.32 -39.06
C VAL A 328 22.86 58.74 -39.64
N PRO A 329 23.95 59.49 -39.39
CA PRO A 329 24.10 60.82 -39.98
C PRO A 329 24.25 60.79 -41.51
N LEU A 330 24.77 59.70 -42.09
CA LEU A 330 24.90 59.52 -43.54
C LEU A 330 23.54 59.31 -44.21
N ILE A 331 22.70 58.46 -43.61
CA ILE A 331 21.32 58.21 -44.03
C ILE A 331 20.46 59.46 -43.84
N VAL A 332 20.59 60.17 -42.71
CA VAL A 332 19.87 61.43 -42.46
C VAL A 332 20.28 62.51 -43.48
N ARG A 333 21.56 62.60 -43.85
CA ARG A 333 22.00 63.51 -44.93
C ARG A 333 21.41 63.12 -46.29
N LEU A 334 21.35 61.84 -46.62
CA LEU A 334 20.74 61.35 -47.86
C LEU A 334 19.24 61.62 -47.91
N ILE A 335 18.51 61.34 -46.83
CA ILE A 335 17.08 61.65 -46.67
C ILE A 335 16.84 63.16 -46.81
N ARG A 336 17.65 63.99 -46.14
CA ARG A 336 17.52 65.46 -46.23
C ARG A 336 17.80 65.97 -47.65
N ARG A 337 18.75 65.36 -48.36
CA ARG A 337 19.13 65.76 -49.73
C ARG A 337 18.14 65.30 -50.80
N TYR A 338 17.56 64.12 -50.66
CA TYR A 338 16.67 63.54 -51.69
C TYR A 338 15.17 63.69 -51.39
N ILE A 339 14.75 63.74 -50.12
CA ILE A 339 13.33 63.78 -49.74
C ILE A 339 12.87 65.20 -49.39
N TRP A 340 13.72 66.00 -48.72
CA TRP A 340 13.31 67.34 -48.26
C TRP A 340 13.55 68.47 -49.28
N TRP A 341 14.56 68.35 -50.16
CA TRP A 341 14.83 69.38 -51.17
C TRP A 341 13.72 69.53 -52.23
N PRO A 342 13.02 68.47 -52.70
CA PRO A 342 11.93 68.62 -53.67
C PRO A 342 10.59 69.05 -53.05
N TYR A 343 10.44 68.95 -51.71
CA TYR A 343 9.16 69.20 -51.03
C TYR A 343 8.96 70.67 -50.62
N PHE A 344 10.05 71.45 -50.52
CA PHE A 344 9.96 72.86 -50.08
C PHE A 344 9.75 73.85 -51.25
N GLU A 345 10.12 73.52 -52.49
CA GLU A 345 9.84 74.38 -53.66
C GLU A 345 8.38 74.31 -54.16
N ARG A 346 7.59 73.32 -53.72
CA ARG A 346 6.26 73.06 -54.28
C ARG A 346 5.07 73.69 -53.54
N LYS A 347 5.30 74.54 -52.52
CA LYS A 347 4.22 75.10 -51.66
C LYS A 347 4.04 76.63 -51.68
N LEU A 348 4.63 77.37 -52.62
CA LEU A 348 4.47 78.84 -52.72
C LEU A 348 3.71 79.36 -53.97
N VAL A 349 2.91 78.54 -54.66
CA VAL A 349 2.17 78.98 -55.85
C VAL A 349 0.75 78.39 -55.85
N TRP A 350 -0.24 79.21 -55.40
CA TRP A 350 -1.70 79.19 -55.71
C TRP A 350 -2.50 77.91 -55.40
N SER A 351 -3.80 77.86 -55.11
CA SER A 351 -4.99 78.74 -55.10
C SER A 351 -6.03 77.93 -54.30
N ASP A 352 -6.72 78.48 -53.30
CA ASP A 352 -8.00 79.20 -53.42
C ASP A 352 -9.15 78.40 -54.08
N ASN A 353 -10.23 78.26 -53.30
CA ASN A 353 -11.64 78.03 -53.66
C ASN A 353 -12.09 76.64 -54.19
N THR A 354 -12.89 75.91 -53.40
CA THR A 354 -14.36 75.88 -53.50
C THR A 354 -14.99 74.82 -52.57
N VAL A 355 -16.16 75.18 -52.01
CA VAL A 355 -16.98 74.46 -51.02
C VAL A 355 -18.15 73.70 -51.75
N PRO A 356 -19.12 73.04 -51.08
CA PRO A 356 -19.35 71.59 -50.97
C PRO A 356 -20.63 71.12 -51.73
N PRO A 357 -21.21 69.94 -51.39
CA PRO A 357 -22.60 69.99 -50.93
C PRO A 357 -22.92 69.19 -49.65
N VAL A 358 -24.07 69.59 -49.10
CA VAL A 358 -24.67 69.43 -47.76
C VAL A 358 -25.40 68.08 -47.58
N PRO A 359 -25.63 67.60 -46.33
CA PRO A 359 -25.98 66.22 -46.00
C PRO A 359 -27.49 65.97 -45.87
N GLN A 360 -27.88 64.68 -45.87
CA GLN A 360 -29.24 64.24 -45.49
C GLN A 360 -29.26 63.57 -44.10
N PRO A 361 -30.34 63.74 -43.32
CA PRO A 361 -30.44 63.28 -41.93
C PRO A 361 -31.07 61.89 -41.84
N VAL A 362 -30.56 61.04 -40.94
CA VAL A 362 -31.31 59.88 -40.43
C VAL A 362 -31.26 59.88 -38.91
N SER A 363 -32.46 59.70 -38.36
CA SER A 363 -32.92 59.78 -37.00
C SER A 363 -32.33 58.73 -36.05
N ALA A 364 -32.27 59.14 -34.79
CA ALA A 364 -31.89 58.37 -33.61
C ALA A 364 -32.78 57.15 -33.34
N SER A 365 -32.17 56.09 -32.81
CA SER A 365 -32.79 55.34 -31.71
C SER A 365 -31.71 54.87 -30.73
N SER A 366 -32.07 55.02 -29.48
CA SER A 366 -31.33 54.87 -28.23
C SER A 366 -30.94 53.43 -27.92
N VAL A 367 -29.70 53.22 -27.47
CA VAL A 367 -29.37 52.09 -26.58
C VAL A 367 -28.61 52.64 -25.37
N THR A 368 -29.16 52.32 -24.22
CA THR A 368 -28.81 52.74 -22.87
C THR A 368 -27.50 52.12 -22.38
N VAL A 369 -26.79 52.93 -21.58
CA VAL A 369 -25.67 52.55 -20.71
C VAL A 369 -26.19 51.71 -19.54
N GLY A 370 -25.46 50.66 -19.16
CA GLY A 370 -25.75 49.86 -17.96
C GLY A 370 -24.66 48.82 -17.68
N ASP A 371 -23.71 49.24 -16.85
CA ASP A 371 -23.03 48.51 -15.77
C ASP A 371 -22.06 47.34 -16.06
N ASP A 372 -20.79 47.66 -15.76
CA ASP A 372 -19.84 46.91 -14.93
C ASP A 372 -20.25 45.49 -14.50
N LYS A 373 -19.40 44.51 -14.84
CA LYS A 373 -18.90 43.53 -13.85
C LYS A 373 -17.65 42.80 -14.31
N LEU A 374 -16.60 43.10 -13.54
CA LEU A 374 -15.39 42.36 -13.20
C LEU A 374 -15.32 40.87 -13.55
N ALA A 375 -14.14 40.54 -14.04
CA ALA A 375 -13.57 39.21 -14.19
C ALA A 375 -13.57 38.40 -12.89
N THR A 376 -13.75 37.08 -13.03
CA THR A 376 -13.14 36.10 -12.13
C THR A 376 -12.76 34.88 -12.94
N ILE A 377 -11.45 34.63 -12.99
CA ILE A 377 -10.82 33.41 -13.48
C ILE A 377 -10.71 32.51 -12.24
N SER A 378 -11.37 31.36 -12.27
CA SER A 378 -11.22 30.31 -11.25
C SER A 378 -9.98 29.46 -11.56
N ILE A 379 -9.16 29.28 -10.52
CA ILE A 379 -8.14 28.21 -10.42
C ILE A 379 -8.85 26.88 -10.21
#